data_AF-A0A7C6MPL3-F1
#
_entry.id   AF-A0A7C6MPL3-F1
#
_cell.length_a   1.000
_cell.length_b   1.000
_cell.length_c   1.000
_cell.angle_alpha   90.00
_cell.angle_beta   90.00
_cell.angle_gamma   90.00
#
_symmetry.space_group_name_H-M   'P 1'
#
loop_
_entity.id
_entity.type
_entity.pdbx_description
1 polymer ?
#
loop_
_entity_poly.entity_id
_entity_poly.type
_entity_poly.pdbx_seq_one_letter_code
_entity_poly.pdbx_strand_id
1 'polypeptide(L)'
;MKIILDNDNIKVYLNKEYTKKIDVNNLSEFEEYFSRILLRLKKKYQLEISGYYDLKILYDEFYGFAITINRHDFEYPDFLDRQVDFDLTINKTNFFMYEISDPFEIDHKLLKNIMIYIYNKKLYLKLISDIGSLEMGRLLEFSNLISGEEVDQIINKGKIIFN
;
A
#
# COMPACT_ATOMS: atom_id res chain seq x y z
N MET A 1 3.15 7.69 6.12
CA MET A 1 2.12 6.64 6.30
C MET A 1 0.79 7.27 5.94
N LYS A 2 0.02 6.64 5.05
CA LYS A 2 -1.35 7.07 4.67
C LYS A 2 -2.33 6.00 5.15
N ILE A 3 -3.46 6.41 5.71
CA ILE A 3 -4.51 5.51 6.19
C ILE A 3 -5.82 5.96 5.55
N ILE A 4 -6.55 5.01 4.98
CA ILE A 4 -7.87 5.20 4.39
C ILE A 4 -8.82 4.29 5.14
N LEU A 5 -9.91 4.85 5.65
CA LEU A 5 -10.99 4.13 6.31
C LEU A 5 -12.16 4.06 5.32
N ASP A 6 -12.59 2.86 4.97
CA ASP A 6 -13.70 2.61 4.05
C ASP A 6 -14.67 1.62 4.71
N ASN A 7 -15.68 2.16 5.41
CA ASN A 7 -16.59 1.41 6.29
C ASN A 7 -15.82 0.48 7.25
N ASP A 8 -15.87 -0.83 7.01
CA ASP A 8 -15.25 -1.87 7.83
C ASP A 8 -13.82 -2.24 7.38
N ASN A 9 -13.35 -1.67 6.26
CA ASN A 9 -12.04 -1.95 5.71
C ASN A 9 -11.05 -0.83 6.03
N ILE A 10 -9.85 -1.21 6.48
CA ILE A 10 -8.76 -0.27 6.73
C ILE A 10 -7.67 -0.51 5.70
N LYS A 11 -7.35 0.51 4.91
CA LYS A 11 -6.20 0.50 4.01
C LYS A 11 -5.07 1.32 4.61
N VAL A 12 -3.90 0.71 4.77
CA VAL A 12 -2.69 1.37 5.29
C VAL A 12 -1.59 1.28 4.26
N TYR A 13 -1.00 2.44 3.95
CA TYR A 13 0.12 2.56 3.04
C TYR A 13 1.38 2.97 3.80
N LEU A 14 2.41 2.13 3.70
CA LEU A 14 3.70 2.26 4.37
C LEU A 14 4.79 2.34 3.30
N ASN A 15 5.32 3.53 3.05
CA ASN A 15 6.45 3.67 2.13
C ASN A 15 7.75 3.11 2.75
N LYS A 16 8.83 3.00 1.95
CA LYS A 16 10.11 2.38 2.35
C LYS A 16 10.66 2.89 3.67
N GLU A 17 10.45 4.17 4.00
CA GLU A 17 10.88 4.73 5.29
C GLU A 17 10.29 4.01 6.51
N TYR A 18 9.05 3.52 6.41
CA TYR A 18 8.40 2.76 7.49
C TYR A 18 8.77 1.27 7.48
N THR A 19 9.35 0.79 6.37
CA THR A 19 9.55 -0.64 6.11
C THR A 19 11.01 -1.08 6.05
N LYS A 20 11.96 -0.13 6.14
CA LYS A 20 13.43 -0.36 6.13
C LYS A 20 13.93 -1.51 7.00
N LYS A 21 13.24 -1.81 8.11
CA LYS A 21 13.65 -2.81 9.10
C LYS A 21 12.88 -4.12 9.00
N ILE A 22 12.03 -4.28 7.98
CA ILE A 22 11.12 -5.40 7.88
C ILE A 22 11.65 -6.35 6.82
N ASP A 23 12.02 -7.56 7.22
CA ASP A 23 12.26 -8.63 6.26
C ASP A 23 10.94 -9.30 5.88
N VAL A 24 10.48 -9.03 4.65
CA VAL A 24 9.26 -9.64 4.06
C VAL A 24 9.36 -11.14 3.84
N ASN A 25 10.53 -11.73 4.02
CA ASN A 25 10.73 -13.18 3.97
C ASN A 25 10.63 -13.81 5.36
N ASN A 26 10.66 -13.00 6.43
CA ASN A 26 10.50 -13.44 7.81
C ASN A 26 9.06 -13.19 8.30
N LEU A 27 8.16 -14.15 8.05
CA LEU A 27 6.73 -14.04 8.38
C LEU A 27 6.47 -13.73 9.86
N SER A 28 7.23 -14.32 10.79
CA SER A 28 7.00 -14.09 12.23
C SER A 28 7.33 -12.67 12.67
N GLU A 29 8.44 -12.11 12.19
CA GLU A 29 8.81 -10.71 12.47
C GLU A 29 7.80 -9.74 11.86
N PHE A 30 7.29 -10.10 10.70
CA PHE A 30 6.27 -9.36 9.99
C PHE A 30 4.95 -9.33 10.75
N GLU A 31 4.43 -10.49 11.19
CA GLU A 31 3.23 -10.59 12.02
C GLU A 31 3.34 -9.75 13.30
N GLU A 32 4.50 -9.79 13.98
CA GLU A 32 4.74 -8.99 15.19
C GLU A 32 4.73 -7.47 14.87
N TYR A 33 5.37 -7.06 13.78
CA TYR A 33 5.36 -5.67 13.33
C TYR A 33 3.93 -5.19 13.03
N PHE A 34 3.15 -6.01 12.31
CA PHE A 34 1.78 -5.68 11.93
C PHE A 34 0.83 -5.63 13.13
N SER A 35 0.96 -6.56 14.06
CA SER A 35 0.25 -6.53 15.34
C SER A 35 0.45 -5.19 16.06
N ARG A 36 1.70 -4.70 16.08
CA ARG A 36 2.01 -3.38 16.67
C ARG A 36 1.38 -2.22 15.91
N ILE A 37 1.27 -2.30 14.58
CA ILE A 37 0.56 -1.29 13.78
C ILE A 37 -0.92 -1.29 14.12
N LEU A 38 -1.58 -2.46 14.12
CA LEU A 38 -3.00 -2.58 14.45
C LEU A 38 -3.29 -2.04 15.85
N LEU A 39 -2.47 -2.36 16.84
CA LEU A 39 -2.59 -1.82 18.20
C LEU A 39 -2.45 -0.29 18.23
N ARG A 40 -1.53 0.27 17.43
CA ARG A 40 -1.38 1.73 17.30
C ARG A 40 -2.60 2.37 16.64
N LEU A 41 -3.16 1.74 15.60
CA LEU A 41 -4.38 2.21 14.94
C LEU A 41 -5.57 2.18 15.90
N LYS A 42 -5.77 1.06 16.61
CA LYS A 42 -6.77 0.89 17.67
C LYS A 42 -6.71 2.03 18.67
N LYS A 43 -5.51 2.30 19.22
CA LYS A 43 -5.30 3.34 20.23
C LYS A 43 -5.49 4.76 19.66
N LYS A 44 -5.01 5.02 18.45
CA LYS A 44 -5.02 6.37 17.86
C LYS A 44 -6.39 6.79 17.35
N TYR A 45 -7.13 5.86 16.75
CA TYR A 45 -8.43 6.13 16.11
C TYR A 45 -9.62 5.64 16.93
N GLN A 46 -9.39 5.15 18.16
CA GLN A 46 -10.42 4.60 19.05
C GLN A 46 -11.29 3.52 18.36
N LEU A 47 -10.68 2.73 17.49
CA LEU A 47 -11.36 1.67 16.76
C LEU A 47 -11.62 0.48 17.69
N GLU A 48 -12.81 -0.10 17.66
CA GLU A 48 -13.07 -1.39 18.28
C GLU A 48 -12.54 -2.51 17.37
N ILE A 49 -11.24 -2.80 17.48
CA ILE A 49 -10.62 -3.95 16.81
C ILE A 49 -10.75 -5.16 17.74
N SER A 50 -11.71 -6.04 17.46
CA SER A 50 -11.95 -7.34 18.10
C SER A 50 -12.47 -8.33 17.06
N GLY A 51 -12.08 -9.59 17.19
CA GLY A 51 -12.41 -10.64 16.22
C GLY A 51 -11.25 -11.02 15.31
N TYR A 52 -11.59 -11.71 14.23
CA TYR A 52 -10.63 -12.24 13.27
C TYR A 52 -10.61 -11.38 12.00
N TYR A 53 -9.41 -11.13 11.48
CA TYR A 53 -9.17 -10.21 10.36
C TYR A 53 -8.38 -10.87 9.25
N ASP A 54 -8.77 -10.59 8.01
CA ASP A 54 -7.94 -10.89 6.85
C ASP A 54 -6.99 -9.74 6.59
N LEU A 55 -5.69 -10.03 6.62
CA LEU A 55 -4.63 -9.11 6.26
C LEU A 55 -4.09 -9.45 4.87
N LYS A 56 -4.46 -8.64 3.88
CA LYS A 56 -3.92 -8.72 2.52
C LYS A 56 -2.86 -7.67 2.32
N ILE A 57 -1.65 -8.08 1.97
CA ILE A 57 -0.52 -7.17 1.85
C ILE A 57 0.08 -7.25 0.46
N LEU A 58 0.13 -6.09 -0.19
CA LEU A 58 0.84 -5.89 -1.44
C LEU A 58 2.21 -5.30 -1.11
N TYR A 59 3.26 -5.95 -1.58
CA TYR A 59 4.65 -5.50 -1.41
C TYR A 59 5.25 -5.09 -2.75
N ASP A 60 5.90 -3.94 -2.76
CA ASP A 60 6.69 -3.43 -3.87
C ASP A 60 8.03 -2.92 -3.36
N GLU A 61 9.09 -3.32 -4.06
CA GLU A 61 10.45 -3.06 -3.63
C GLU A 61 10.80 -1.57 -3.66
N PHE A 62 10.16 -0.74 -4.49
CA PHE A 62 10.44 0.70 -4.62
C PHE A 62 9.50 1.55 -3.76
N TYR A 63 8.30 1.05 -3.46
CA TYR A 63 7.35 1.74 -2.62
C TYR A 63 7.39 1.28 -1.15
N GLY A 64 7.20 -0.01 -0.86
CA GLY A 64 6.91 -0.54 0.48
C GLY A 64 5.66 -1.42 0.50
N PHE A 65 4.72 -1.15 1.41
CA PHE A 65 3.50 -1.95 1.59
C PHE A 65 2.21 -1.17 1.38
N ALA A 66 1.21 -1.85 0.82
CA ALA A 66 -0.21 -1.54 0.97
C ALA A 66 -0.86 -2.70 1.70
N ILE A 67 -1.58 -2.37 2.76
CA ILE A 67 -2.15 -3.30 3.70
C ILE A 67 -3.64 -3.08 3.65
N THR A 68 -4.39 -4.12 3.34
CA THR A 68 -5.85 -4.11 3.46
C THR A 68 -6.21 -5.02 4.63
N ILE A 69 -6.89 -4.45 5.61
CA ILE A 69 -7.39 -5.11 6.81
C ILE A 69 -8.89 -5.21 6.61
N ASN A 70 -9.39 -6.43 6.39
CA ASN A 70 -10.83 -6.67 6.29
C ASN A 70 -11.27 -7.41 7.55
N ARG A 71 -12.35 -6.94 8.17
CA ARG A 71 -12.99 -7.69 9.24
C ARG A 71 -13.69 -8.90 8.64
N HIS A 72 -13.51 -10.06 9.25
CA HIS A 72 -14.42 -11.17 8.98
C HIS A 72 -15.69 -11.00 9.81
N ASP A 73 -16.85 -10.99 9.15
CA ASP A 73 -18.13 -11.12 9.82
C ASP A 73 -18.31 -12.59 10.22
N PHE A 74 -18.20 -12.89 11.51
CA PHE A 74 -18.62 -14.17 12.06
C PHE A 74 -20.08 -14.09 12.48
N GLU A 75 -20.86 -15.14 12.20
CA GLU A 75 -22.25 -15.28 12.68
C GLU A 75 -22.36 -15.39 14.22
N TYR A 76 -21.24 -15.49 14.94
CA TYR A 76 -21.19 -15.62 16.41
C TYR A 76 -20.17 -14.66 17.05
N PRO A 77 -20.57 -13.40 17.31
CA PRO A 77 -19.69 -12.36 17.87
C PRO A 77 -19.16 -12.66 19.28
N ASP A 78 -19.96 -13.36 20.09
CA ASP A 78 -19.79 -13.45 21.55
C ASP A 78 -18.54 -14.23 22.00
N PHE A 79 -17.88 -14.99 21.11
CA PHE A 79 -16.72 -15.82 21.47
C PHE A 79 -15.37 -15.12 21.33
N LEU A 80 -15.28 -13.96 20.67
CA LEU A 80 -14.00 -13.33 20.29
C LEU A 80 -13.81 -11.90 20.81
N ASP A 81 -14.69 -11.42 21.70
CA ASP A 81 -14.78 -10.02 22.15
C ASP A 81 -13.50 -9.39 22.74
N ARG A 82 -12.42 -10.15 22.93
CA ARG A 82 -11.16 -9.65 23.52
C ARG A 82 -9.88 -10.09 22.81
N GLN A 83 -9.96 -10.89 21.75
CA GLN A 83 -8.78 -11.34 21.01
C GLN A 83 -8.81 -10.80 19.57
N VAL A 84 -7.62 -10.53 19.04
CA VAL A 84 -7.42 -10.12 17.66
C VAL A 84 -6.52 -11.18 17.03
N ASP A 85 -7.12 -11.99 16.16
CA ASP A 85 -6.42 -12.96 15.35
C ASP A 85 -6.44 -12.51 13.90
N PHE A 86 -5.46 -12.94 13.10
CA PHE A 86 -5.37 -12.56 11.70
C PHE A 86 -4.87 -13.69 10.81
N ASP A 87 -5.44 -13.77 9.61
CA ASP A 87 -4.85 -14.51 8.49
C ASP A 87 -4.00 -13.55 7.64
N LEU A 88 -2.80 -13.99 7.25
CA LEU A 88 -1.83 -13.14 6.57
C LEU A 88 -1.55 -13.66 5.17
N THR A 89 -1.93 -12.90 4.16
CA THR A 89 -1.54 -13.14 2.77
C THR A 89 -0.65 -12.03 2.25
N ILE A 90 0.59 -12.37 1.83
CA ILE A 90 1.53 -11.43 1.21
C ILE A 90 1.62 -11.73 -0.28
N ASN A 91 1.33 -10.73 -1.11
CA ASN A 91 1.56 -10.77 -2.54
C ASN A 91 2.73 -9.86 -2.93
N LYS A 92 3.79 -10.47 -3.47
CA LYS A 92 5.06 -9.83 -3.83
C LYS A 92 5.12 -9.54 -5.34
N THR A 93 4.29 -8.63 -5.82
CA THR A 93 4.32 -8.19 -7.23
C THR A 93 4.27 -6.67 -7.31
N ASN A 94 4.82 -6.09 -8.39
CA ASN A 94 4.96 -4.64 -8.57
C ASN A 94 3.61 -3.95 -8.74
N PHE A 95 2.94 -3.71 -7.62
CA PHE A 95 1.56 -3.27 -7.50
C PHE A 95 1.41 -1.78 -7.25
N PHE A 96 2.38 -0.93 -7.56
CA PHE A 96 2.25 0.50 -7.26
C PHE A 96 2.47 1.35 -8.48
N MET A 97 1.50 2.23 -8.70
CA MET A 97 1.57 3.30 -9.68
C MET A 97 1.12 4.61 -9.05
N TYR A 98 1.55 5.71 -9.65
CA TYR A 98 1.28 7.05 -9.18
C TYR A 98 0.47 7.75 -10.26
N GLU A 99 -0.83 7.89 -10.06
CA GLU A 99 -1.68 8.70 -10.92
C GLU A 99 -1.33 10.17 -10.71
N ILE A 100 -0.96 10.87 -11.77
CA ILE A 100 -0.64 12.30 -11.74
C ILE A 100 -1.65 13.08 -12.55
N SER A 101 -2.01 14.26 -12.04
CA SER A 101 -2.95 15.17 -12.72
C SER A 101 -2.22 16.12 -13.68
N ASP A 102 -1.00 16.53 -13.34
CA ASP A 102 -0.18 17.44 -14.13
C ASP A 102 1.19 16.83 -14.46
N PRO A 103 1.51 16.53 -15.74
CA PRO A 103 2.84 16.05 -16.13
C PRO A 103 3.97 17.05 -15.88
N PHE A 104 3.69 18.34 -15.70
CA PHE A 104 4.70 19.35 -15.41
C PHE A 104 5.20 19.31 -13.96
N GLU A 105 4.53 18.56 -13.07
CA GLU A 105 4.97 18.35 -11.68
C GLU A 105 6.07 17.28 -11.56
N ILE A 106 6.36 16.53 -12.63
CA ILE A 106 7.41 15.51 -12.64
C ILE A 106 8.78 16.19 -12.61
N ASP A 107 9.52 16.03 -11.51
CA ASP A 107 10.92 16.46 -11.44
C ASP A 107 11.74 15.72 -12.52
N HIS A 108 12.45 16.46 -13.36
CA HIS A 108 13.30 15.89 -14.40
C HIS A 108 14.31 14.86 -13.87
N LYS A 109 14.75 14.98 -12.61
CA LYS A 109 15.65 14.00 -11.97
C LYS A 109 15.00 12.64 -11.76
N LEU A 110 13.68 12.60 -11.62
CA LEU A 110 12.87 11.40 -11.41
C LEU A 110 12.64 10.61 -12.70
N LEU A 111 12.79 11.26 -13.87
CA LEU A 111 12.55 10.64 -15.19
C LEU A 111 13.35 9.35 -15.40
N LYS A 112 14.62 9.31 -14.98
CA LYS A 112 15.47 8.11 -15.09
C LYS A 112 15.01 6.93 -14.24
N ASN A 113 14.14 7.17 -13.27
CA ASN A 113 13.68 6.19 -12.30
C ASN A 113 12.22 5.76 -12.55
N ILE A 114 11.56 6.28 -13.59
CA ILE A 114 10.15 6.02 -13.85
C ILE A 114 9.87 5.60 -15.29
N MET A 115 8.85 4.76 -15.46
CA MET A 115 8.12 4.60 -16.72
C MET A 115 6.79 5.34 -16.66
N ILE A 116 6.37 5.91 -17.78
CA ILE A 116 5.10 6.65 -17.87
C ILE A 116 4.12 5.88 -18.76
N TYR A 117 2.94 5.65 -18.22
CA TYR A 117 1.81 5.00 -18.86
C TYR A 117 0.67 6.00 -19.07
N ILE A 118 -0.03 5.87 -20.20
CA ILE A 118 -1.35 6.47 -20.40
C ILE A 118 -2.39 5.36 -20.41
N TYR A 119 -3.41 5.50 -19.58
CA TYR A 119 -4.58 4.62 -19.56
C TYR A 119 -5.83 5.46 -19.24
N ASN A 120 -6.94 5.24 -19.94
CA ASN A 120 -8.19 5.99 -19.74
C ASN A 120 -8.04 7.53 -19.64
N LYS A 121 -7.18 8.11 -20.50
CA LYS A 121 -6.86 9.55 -20.54
C LYS A 121 -6.18 10.10 -19.27
N LYS A 122 -5.67 9.22 -18.40
CA LYS A 122 -4.88 9.56 -17.22
C LYS A 122 -3.43 9.14 -17.39
N LEU A 123 -2.54 9.81 -16.65
CA LEU A 123 -1.11 9.54 -16.62
C LEU A 123 -0.76 8.79 -15.35
N TYR A 124 0.05 7.75 -15.51
CA TYR A 124 0.51 6.91 -14.41
C TYR A 124 2.02 6.75 -14.48
N LEU A 125 2.69 6.96 -13.34
CA LEU A 125 4.11 6.71 -13.20
C LEU A 125 4.32 5.37 -12.52
N LYS A 126 5.31 4.61 -12.98
CA LYS A 126 5.79 3.39 -12.33
C LYS A 126 7.26 3.54 -12.02
N LEU A 127 7.66 3.33 -10.77
CA LEU A 127 9.08 3.29 -10.42
C LEU A 127 9.71 2.03 -11.01
N ILE A 128 10.88 2.21 -11.62
CA ILE A 128 11.72 1.12 -12.16
C ILE A 128 13.06 0.99 -11.44
N SER A 129 13.33 1.90 -10.50
CA SER A 129 14.49 1.87 -9.62
C SER A 129 14.24 2.72 -8.37
N ASP A 130 15.11 2.55 -7.38
CA ASP A 130 15.02 3.27 -6.12
C ASP A 130 15.16 4.79 -6.29
N ILE A 131 14.36 5.50 -5.49
CA ILE A 131 14.42 6.95 -5.33
C ILE A 131 14.66 7.30 -3.86
N GLY A 132 15.24 8.48 -3.62
CA GLY A 132 15.46 8.96 -2.26
C GLY A 132 14.16 9.29 -1.54
N SER A 133 14.23 9.39 -0.21
CA SER A 133 13.08 9.64 0.66
C SER A 133 12.41 10.99 0.36
N LEU A 134 13.21 12.00 -0.04
CA LEU A 134 12.71 13.32 -0.41
C LEU A 134 11.94 13.28 -1.73
N GLU A 135 12.47 12.58 -2.73
CA GLU A 135 11.82 12.36 -4.02
C GLU A 135 10.53 11.56 -3.86
N MET A 136 10.53 10.52 -3.03
CA MET A 136 9.33 9.76 -2.69
C MET A 136 8.29 10.63 -1.99
N GLY A 137 8.73 11.48 -1.05
CA GLY A 137 7.84 12.43 -0.36
C GLY A 137 7.13 13.35 -1.34
N ARG A 138 7.88 13.99 -2.24
CA ARG A 138 7.33 14.85 -3.30
C ARG A 138 6.38 14.08 -4.20
N LEU A 139 6.78 12.91 -4.71
CA LEU A 139 5.95 12.08 -5.56
C LEU A 139 4.58 11.81 -4.93
N LEU A 140 4.54 11.52 -3.64
CA LEU A 140 3.30 11.25 -2.90
C LEU A 140 2.46 12.50 -2.61
N GLU A 141 3.01 13.71 -2.70
CA GLU A 141 2.27 14.97 -2.52
C GLU A 141 1.41 15.31 -3.74
N PHE A 142 1.93 15.04 -4.95
CA PHE A 142 1.26 15.41 -6.21
C PHE A 142 0.63 14.23 -6.96
N SER A 143 0.70 13.03 -6.39
CA SER A 143 0.11 11.83 -6.99
C SER A 143 -0.94 11.19 -6.11
N ASN A 144 -1.87 10.51 -6.77
CA ASN A 144 -2.70 9.51 -6.12
C ASN A 144 -2.05 8.13 -6.29
N LEU A 145 -1.72 7.51 -5.17
CA LEU A 145 -1.16 6.15 -5.15
C LEU A 145 -2.23 5.13 -5.54
N ILE A 146 -1.97 4.37 -6.59
CA ILE A 146 -2.79 3.29 -7.12
C ILE A 146 -2.14 1.96 -6.77
N SER A 147 -2.94 0.98 -6.35
CA SER A 147 -2.43 -0.34 -5.98
C SER A 147 -3.35 -1.52 -6.28
N GLY A 148 -2.77 -2.70 -6.48
CA GLY A 148 -3.52 -3.96 -6.67
C GLY A 148 -4.00 -4.14 -8.10
N GLU A 149 -5.19 -4.70 -8.28
CA GLU A 149 -5.73 -5.09 -9.61
C GLU A 149 -5.80 -3.93 -10.61
N GLU A 150 -5.98 -2.69 -10.15
CA GLU A 150 -5.98 -1.52 -11.04
C GLU A 150 -4.63 -1.33 -11.75
N VAL A 151 -3.52 -1.64 -11.06
CA VAL A 151 -2.18 -1.58 -11.65
C VAL A 151 -2.03 -2.62 -12.75
N ASP A 152 -2.56 -3.82 -12.57
CA ASP A 152 -2.55 -4.87 -13.61
C ASP A 152 -3.33 -4.43 -14.85
N GLN A 153 -4.45 -3.73 -14.67
CA GLN A 153 -5.20 -3.18 -15.80
C GLN A 153 -4.40 -2.12 -16.56
N ILE A 154 -3.73 -1.21 -15.86
CA ILE A 154 -2.91 -0.16 -16.48
C ILE A 154 -1.71 -0.76 -17.20
N ILE A 155 -1.03 -1.75 -16.61
CA ILE A 155 0.12 -2.40 -17.25
C ILE A 155 -0.30 -3.16 -18.50
N ASN A 156 -1.41 -3.92 -18.44
CA ASN A 156 -1.82 -4.79 -19.54
C ASN A 156 -2.54 -4.06 -20.68
N LYS A 157 -3.22 -2.94 -20.39
CA LYS A 157 -4.06 -2.22 -21.36
C LYS A 157 -3.61 -0.80 -21.65
N GLY A 158 -2.73 -0.24 -20.82
CA GLY A 158 -2.17 1.09 -21.00
C GLY A 158 -1.08 1.14 -22.07
N LYS A 159 -0.80 2.35 -22.54
CA LYS A 159 0.30 2.62 -23.49
C LYS A 159 1.47 3.24 -22.76
N ILE A 160 2.66 2.65 -22.90
CA ILE A 160 3.91 3.27 -22.45
C ILE A 160 4.24 4.42 -23.40
N ILE A 161 4.51 5.59 -22.83
CA ILE A 161 4.88 6.80 -23.58
C ILE A 161 6.28 7.32 -23.23
N PHE A 162 6.88 6.83 -22.15
CA PHE A 162 8.24 7.14 -21.73
C PHE A 162 8.84 5.97 -20.94
N ASN A 163 10.09 5.63 -21.22
CA ASN A 163 10.90 4.58 -20.57
C ASN A 163 12.38 4.95 -20.64
#